data_AF-A0A8H5K0A6-F1
#
_entry.id   AF-A0A8H5K0A6-F1
#
_cell.length_a   1.000
_cell.length_b   1.000
_cell.length_c   1.000
_cell.angle_alpha   90.00
_cell.angle_beta   90.00
_cell.angle_gamma   90.00
#
_symmetry.space_group_name_H-M   'P 1'
#
loop_
_entity.id
_entity.type
_entity.pdbx_description
1 polymer ?
#
loop_
_entity_poly.entity_id
_entity_poly.type
_entity_poly.pdbx_seq_one_letter_code
_entity_poly.pdbx_strand_id
1 'polypeptide(L)'
;MGRYGFLVPDSYVHEVPGEVDMNTASILWGFSLGVAVFSVAKASKQSWKVWKRCRRVTSYVAMIWAVWLSSMVLGCLAWGFQRQYIVPSFGFYFSVALFWALQVQFLLQIILNRLGLLMAVPGQAARLKWIVFAIILAVNISVFVIWMPARLQISDRWIWLNNIWDRCEKVIFALVDGALNAYFIYLVRSRLIENGLTKYIPLYRMNLFLIFISLSLDVVLVGLMSLPSTLVYLSFHPVCYLLKLQIEMKMAELISKIIRSSGTTGKEIYAPLSSANPAQVMATNTITKPSSTYSGVFGALHGNVTTLVEAGDRDSSFEMEFSRRGSQSTDPPLTSEDPTLGYKLFHVMLRIRDPVKSLHFYIDLMGLRTVFTMDTGPFTIYYLGYPQTDEHRADLGKFGRDTLAQLAYTPGLIELYHVHGSENEPEGYYSTGNQPPNLGLGHIGFSVPDVPLAVERLRNHGVEVVKELGAVSREDVPLSQWEAEKKIGLGNLHPAYQHVFGQIAFVKDPDGYTVELVPQKLRE
;
A
#
# COMPACT_ATOMS: atom_id res chain seq x y z
N MET A 1 54.01 -16.81 22.56
CA MET A 1 52.95 -16.88 21.53
C MET A 1 52.78 -18.35 21.18
N GLY A 2 51.57 -18.88 21.29
CA GLY A 2 51.31 -20.28 20.95
C GLY A 2 51.55 -20.55 19.46
N ARG A 3 51.68 -21.83 19.10
CA ARG A 3 52.07 -22.31 17.76
C ARG A 3 51.19 -21.78 16.59
N TYR A 4 50.00 -21.27 16.89
CA TYR A 4 48.99 -20.79 15.94
C TYR A 4 48.52 -19.33 16.19
N GLY A 5 49.23 -18.52 16.99
CA GLY A 5 48.95 -17.08 17.15
C GLY A 5 48.32 -16.66 18.49
N PHE A 6 47.71 -15.48 18.54
CA PHE A 6 47.16 -14.86 19.78
C PHE A 6 45.88 -15.59 20.25
N LEU A 7 45.86 -16.01 21.53
CA LEU A 7 44.75 -16.71 22.22
C LEU A 7 44.36 -18.11 21.69
N VAL A 8 45.22 -18.78 20.92
CA VAL A 8 45.02 -20.19 20.55
C VAL A 8 45.78 -21.09 21.54
N PRO A 9 45.11 -22.05 22.23
CA PRO A 9 45.78 -22.97 23.14
C PRO A 9 46.82 -23.83 22.42
N ASP A 10 47.91 -24.20 23.10
CA ASP A 10 48.95 -25.09 22.54
C ASP A 10 48.43 -26.53 22.30
N SER A 11 47.28 -26.89 22.89
CA SER A 11 46.56 -28.15 22.69
C SER A 11 45.66 -28.21 21.45
N TYR A 12 45.60 -27.13 20.65
CA TYR A 12 44.72 -27.05 19.49
C TYR A 12 45.12 -28.04 18.39
N VAL A 13 44.18 -28.90 18.00
CA VAL A 13 44.37 -29.86 16.90
C VAL A 13 43.80 -29.27 15.62
N HIS A 14 44.68 -29.08 14.63
CA HIS A 14 44.30 -28.57 13.32
C HIS A 14 43.58 -29.64 12.50
N GLU A 15 42.27 -29.47 12.29
CA GLU A 15 41.52 -30.29 11.32
C GLU A 15 41.95 -29.90 9.90
N VAL A 16 42.77 -30.73 9.26
CA VAL A 16 43.15 -30.57 7.85
C VAL A 16 42.01 -31.12 6.99
N PRO A 17 41.41 -30.32 6.09
CA PRO A 17 40.31 -30.77 5.25
C PRO A 17 40.72 -31.92 4.33
N GLY A 18 39.86 -32.93 4.21
CA GLY A 18 40.04 -33.98 3.21
C GLY A 18 39.83 -33.47 1.78
N GLU A 19 40.18 -34.28 0.78
CA GLU A 19 39.96 -33.95 -0.64
C GLU A 19 38.47 -33.74 -0.97
N VAL A 20 37.60 -34.57 -0.39
CA VAL A 20 36.14 -34.46 -0.55
C VAL A 20 35.63 -33.15 0.07
N ASP A 21 36.09 -32.80 1.27
CA ASP A 21 35.71 -31.57 1.96
C ASP A 21 36.13 -30.32 1.17
N MET A 22 37.30 -30.36 0.53
CA MET A 22 37.80 -29.29 -0.34
C MET A 22 36.98 -29.15 -1.63
N ASN A 23 36.64 -30.26 -2.26
CA ASN A 23 35.83 -30.28 -3.47
C ASN A 23 34.43 -29.73 -3.18
N THR A 24 33.80 -30.17 -2.09
CA THR A 24 32.50 -29.66 -1.64
C THR A 24 32.57 -28.16 -1.35
N ALA A 25 33.55 -27.69 -0.58
CA ALA A 25 33.70 -26.27 -0.27
C ALA A 25 33.93 -25.42 -1.52
N SER A 26 34.70 -25.91 -2.50
CA SER A 26 34.97 -25.20 -3.76
C SER A 26 33.73 -25.12 -4.66
N ILE A 27 32.93 -26.18 -4.73
CA ILE A 27 31.66 -26.19 -5.47
C ILE A 27 30.68 -25.19 -4.83
N LEU A 28 30.53 -25.23 -3.50
CA LEU A 28 29.66 -24.31 -2.78
C LEU A 28 30.10 -22.85 -2.93
N TRP A 29 31.41 -22.59 -2.88
CA TRP A 29 31.96 -21.27 -3.13
C TRP A 29 31.67 -20.79 -4.56
N GLY A 30 31.93 -21.62 -5.57
CA GLY A 30 31.62 -21.31 -6.97
C GLY A 30 30.14 -21.02 -7.19
N PHE A 31 29.25 -21.81 -6.60
CA PHE A 31 27.81 -21.56 -6.63
C PHE A 31 27.44 -20.23 -5.93
N SER A 32 28.04 -19.95 -4.76
CA SER A 32 27.80 -18.70 -4.03
C SER A 32 28.21 -17.47 -4.85
N LEU A 33 29.33 -17.53 -5.59
CA LEU A 33 29.78 -16.47 -6.49
C LEU A 33 28.78 -16.25 -7.63
N GLY A 34 28.28 -17.33 -8.24
CA GLY A 34 27.24 -17.26 -9.26
C GLY A 34 26.01 -16.52 -8.76
N VAL A 35 25.47 -16.92 -7.60
CA VAL A 35 24.32 -16.25 -6.97
C VAL A 35 24.66 -14.81 -6.57
N ALA A 36 25.88 -14.53 -6.11
CA ALA A 36 26.32 -13.21 -5.68
C ALA A 36 26.30 -12.18 -6.82
N VAL A 37 26.72 -12.57 -8.02
CA VAL A 37 26.70 -11.69 -9.21
C VAL A 37 25.27 -11.29 -9.58
N PHE A 38 24.33 -12.25 -9.60
CA PHE A 38 22.93 -11.91 -9.83
C PHE A 38 22.35 -11.05 -8.70
N SER A 39 22.82 -11.25 -7.47
CA SER A 39 22.36 -10.50 -6.29
C SER A 39 22.82 -9.06 -6.35
N VAL A 40 24.08 -8.83 -6.72
CA VAL A 40 24.66 -7.49 -6.84
C VAL A 40 24.04 -6.73 -8.01
N ALA A 41 23.78 -7.38 -9.15
CA ALA A 41 23.14 -6.75 -10.30
C ALA A 41 21.73 -6.24 -9.93
N LYS A 42 20.95 -7.08 -9.23
CA LYS A 42 19.61 -6.72 -8.79
C LYS A 42 19.63 -5.64 -7.70
N ALA A 43 20.46 -5.81 -6.67
CA ALA A 43 20.63 -4.84 -5.59
C ALA A 43 21.07 -3.48 -6.12
N SER A 44 21.98 -3.44 -7.09
CA SER A 44 22.45 -2.20 -7.74
C SER A 44 21.33 -1.51 -8.50
N LYS A 45 20.53 -2.25 -9.28
CA LYS A 45 19.37 -1.70 -9.99
C LYS A 45 18.34 -1.09 -9.03
N GLN A 46 18.06 -1.76 -7.91
CA GLN A 46 17.16 -1.26 -6.87
C GLN A 46 17.74 -0.02 -6.17
N SER A 47 19.02 -0.07 -5.79
CA SER A 47 19.74 1.03 -5.16
C SER A 47 19.72 2.30 -6.03
N TRP A 48 19.98 2.15 -7.33
CA TRP A 48 19.94 3.25 -8.29
C TRP A 48 18.56 3.89 -8.40
N LYS A 49 17.51 3.05 -8.45
CA LYS A 49 16.12 3.53 -8.54
C LYS A 49 15.70 4.32 -7.31
N VAL A 50 16.12 3.89 -6.12
CA VAL A 50 15.87 4.59 -4.85
C VAL A 50 16.68 5.87 -4.76
N TRP A 51 17.97 5.81 -5.10
CA TRP A 51 18.86 6.99 -5.11
C TRP A 51 18.34 8.09 -6.02
N LYS A 52 17.92 7.75 -7.24
CA LYS A 52 17.37 8.72 -8.20
C LYS A 52 16.13 9.46 -7.66
N ARG A 53 15.36 8.82 -6.77
CA ARG A 53 14.13 9.38 -6.19
C ARG A 53 14.36 10.15 -4.90
N CYS A 54 15.20 9.63 -4.00
CA CYS A 54 15.33 10.14 -2.63
C CYS A 54 16.68 10.82 -2.33
N ARG A 55 17.68 10.68 -3.22
CA ARG A 55 19.07 11.15 -3.04
C ARG A 55 19.72 10.74 -1.71
N ARG A 56 19.20 9.70 -1.03
CA ARG A 56 19.70 9.17 0.24
C ARG A 56 19.66 7.65 0.24
N VAL A 57 20.59 7.02 0.95
CA VAL A 57 20.60 5.57 1.15
C VAL A 57 19.58 5.22 2.22
N THR A 58 18.51 4.51 1.83
CA THR A 58 17.49 4.02 2.77
C THR A 58 18.01 2.85 3.60
N SER A 59 17.50 2.67 4.82
CA SER A 59 17.85 1.55 5.71
C SER A 59 17.71 0.19 5.04
N TYR A 60 16.64 -0.03 4.25
CA TYR A 60 16.44 -1.26 3.48
C TYR A 60 17.59 -1.57 2.52
N VAL A 61 18.01 -0.58 1.72
CA VAL A 61 19.14 -0.71 0.78
C VAL A 61 20.44 -1.00 1.53
N ALA A 62 20.69 -0.30 2.64
CA ALA A 62 21.87 -0.55 3.48
C ALA A 62 21.92 -2.00 4.00
N MET A 63 20.79 -2.54 4.46
CA MET A 63 20.72 -3.93 4.93
C MET A 63 20.96 -4.96 3.81
N ILE A 64 20.46 -4.72 2.60
CA ILE A 64 20.74 -5.60 1.44
C ILE A 64 22.24 -5.70 1.20
N TRP A 65 22.92 -4.55 1.13
CA TRP A 65 24.37 -4.50 0.92
C TRP A 65 25.14 -5.11 2.09
N ALA A 66 24.67 -4.94 3.33
CA ALA A 66 25.28 -5.55 4.49
C ALA A 66 25.20 -7.10 4.45
N VAL A 67 24.06 -7.68 4.08
CA VAL A 67 23.91 -9.15 3.91
C VAL A 67 24.77 -9.66 2.75
N TRP A 68 24.79 -8.94 1.62
CA TRP A 68 25.63 -9.33 0.49
C TRP A 68 27.12 -9.31 0.86
N LEU A 69 27.59 -8.21 1.45
CA LEU A 69 28.99 -8.03 1.85
C LEU A 69 29.41 -9.07 2.88
N SER A 70 28.61 -9.27 3.93
CA SER A 70 28.88 -10.28 4.96
C SER A 70 28.94 -11.69 4.37
N SER A 71 28.09 -12.01 3.38
CA SER A 71 28.13 -13.30 2.69
C SER A 71 29.38 -13.49 1.84
N MET A 72 29.85 -12.45 1.17
CA MET A 72 31.10 -12.50 0.40
C MET A 72 32.32 -12.66 1.30
N VAL A 73 32.39 -11.87 2.37
CA VAL A 73 33.51 -11.96 3.33
C VAL A 73 33.52 -13.33 3.99
N LEU A 74 32.38 -13.82 4.47
CA LEU A 74 32.29 -15.14 5.10
C LEU A 74 32.69 -16.27 4.14
N GLY A 75 32.27 -16.21 2.88
CA GLY A 75 32.65 -17.21 1.88
C GLY A 75 34.13 -17.18 1.52
N CYS A 76 34.73 -16.00 1.39
CA CYS A 76 36.18 -15.85 1.22
C CYS A 76 36.96 -16.39 2.41
N LEU A 77 36.50 -16.11 3.65
CA LEU A 77 37.12 -16.61 4.87
C LEU A 77 37.01 -18.14 4.97
N ALA A 78 35.83 -18.71 4.72
CA ALA A 78 35.61 -20.15 4.75
C ALA A 78 36.46 -20.89 3.70
N TRP A 79 36.48 -20.39 2.46
CA TRP A 79 37.27 -20.98 1.38
C TRP A 79 38.78 -20.84 1.61
N GLY A 80 39.24 -19.66 2.06
CA GLY A 80 40.65 -19.39 2.35
C GLY A 80 41.18 -20.21 3.52
N PHE A 81 40.35 -20.44 4.54
CA PHE A 81 40.67 -21.34 5.65
C PHE A 81 40.78 -22.78 5.19
N GLN A 82 39.82 -23.25 4.37
CA GLN A 82 39.86 -24.61 3.82
C GLN A 82 41.14 -24.84 3.00
N ARG A 83 41.52 -23.87 2.16
CA ARG A 83 42.77 -23.85 1.37
C ARG A 83 44.06 -23.71 2.17
N GLN A 84 43.99 -23.63 3.51
CA GLN A 84 45.14 -23.46 4.39
C GLN A 84 45.91 -22.15 4.16
N TYR A 85 45.31 -21.18 3.46
CA TYR A 85 45.90 -19.84 3.28
C TYR A 85 45.75 -19.00 4.54
N ILE A 86 44.73 -19.29 5.35
CA ILE A 86 44.43 -18.61 6.61
C ILE A 86 44.68 -19.60 7.75
N VAL A 87 45.58 -19.24 8.65
CA VAL A 87 45.90 -20.03 9.84
C VAL A 87 44.79 -19.84 10.89
N PRO A 88 44.43 -20.89 11.66
CA PRO A 88 43.49 -20.74 12.79
C PRO A 88 43.96 -19.65 13.75
N SER A 89 43.09 -18.70 14.04
CA SER A 89 43.37 -17.59 14.96
C SER A 89 42.09 -17.10 15.60
N PHE A 90 42.19 -16.46 16.76
CA PHE A 90 41.05 -15.79 17.39
C PHE A 90 40.36 -14.81 16.42
N GLY A 91 41.14 -14.01 15.70
CA GLY A 91 40.63 -13.03 14.74
C GLY A 91 39.84 -13.65 13.59
N PHE A 92 40.26 -14.83 13.11
CA PHE A 92 39.52 -15.59 12.10
C PHE A 92 38.15 -16.03 12.62
N TYR A 93 38.11 -16.75 13.75
CA TYR A 93 36.85 -17.23 14.31
C TYR A 93 35.91 -16.08 14.69
N PHE A 94 36.46 -15.01 15.29
CA PHE A 94 35.67 -13.81 15.60
C PHE A 94 35.05 -13.19 14.34
N SER A 95 35.82 -13.08 13.25
CA SER A 95 35.33 -12.55 11.98
C SER A 95 34.23 -13.42 11.38
N VAL A 96 34.40 -14.75 11.43
CA VAL A 96 33.40 -15.72 11.00
C VAL A 96 32.09 -15.53 11.77
N ALA A 97 32.15 -15.49 13.11
CA ALA A 97 30.98 -15.28 13.97
C ALA A 97 30.34 -13.91 13.74
N LEU A 98 31.12 -12.86 13.55
CA LEU A 98 30.65 -11.50 13.27
C LEU A 98 29.88 -11.42 11.95
N PHE A 99 30.47 -11.87 10.85
CA PHE A 99 29.80 -11.78 9.56
C PHE A 99 28.59 -12.70 9.50
N TRP A 100 28.64 -13.86 10.15
CA TRP A 100 27.45 -14.72 10.31
C TRP A 100 26.34 -14.02 11.11
N ALA A 101 26.65 -13.39 12.24
CA ALA A 101 25.65 -12.67 13.05
C ALA A 101 25.04 -11.50 12.27
N LEU A 102 25.83 -10.78 11.47
CA LEU A 102 25.33 -9.72 10.59
C LEU A 102 24.38 -10.27 9.51
N GLN A 103 24.69 -11.42 8.90
CA GLN A 103 23.79 -12.06 7.93
C GLN A 103 22.43 -12.36 8.55
N VAL A 104 22.40 -13.00 9.72
CA VAL A 104 21.16 -13.37 10.42
C VAL A 104 20.37 -12.12 10.83
N GLN A 105 21.05 -11.14 11.45
CA GLN A 105 20.40 -9.93 11.95
C GLN A 105 19.72 -9.15 10.82
N PHE A 106 20.45 -8.88 9.73
CA PHE A 106 19.92 -8.05 8.66
C PHE A 106 18.91 -8.79 7.78
N LEU A 107 19.06 -10.09 7.54
CA LEU A 107 18.10 -10.85 6.73
C LEU A 107 16.71 -10.89 7.40
N LEU A 108 16.64 -11.17 8.71
CA LEU A 108 15.36 -11.16 9.43
C LEU A 108 14.73 -9.76 9.47
N GLN A 109 15.54 -8.71 9.59
CA GLN A 109 15.03 -7.32 9.52
C GLN A 109 14.53 -6.94 8.12
N ILE A 110 15.11 -7.50 7.05
CA ILE A 110 14.59 -7.35 5.68
C ILE A 110 13.19 -7.99 5.58
N ILE A 111 13.00 -9.20 6.09
CA ILE A 111 11.69 -9.90 6.10
C ILE A 111 10.66 -9.09 6.90
N LEU A 112 11.02 -8.59 8.07
CA LEU A 112 10.14 -7.76 8.91
C LEU A 112 9.84 -6.39 8.28
N ASN A 113 10.80 -5.78 7.60
CA ASN A 113 10.56 -4.54 6.86
C ASN A 113 9.54 -4.74 5.75
N ARG A 114 9.63 -5.87 5.02
CA ARG A 114 8.63 -6.26 4.02
C ARG A 114 7.26 -6.48 4.66
N LEU A 115 7.21 -7.21 5.78
CA LEU A 115 5.97 -7.49 6.50
C LEU A 115 5.29 -6.21 6.98
N GLY A 116 6.07 -5.25 7.49
CA GLY A 116 5.58 -3.96 7.94
C GLY A 116 4.90 -3.13 6.84
N LEU A 117 5.22 -3.35 5.55
CA LEU A 117 4.51 -2.71 4.43
C LEU A 117 3.07 -3.21 4.25
N LEU A 118 2.76 -4.39 4.77
CA LEU A 118 1.44 -5.02 4.67
C LEU A 118 0.62 -4.87 5.97
N MET A 119 1.22 -4.39 7.05
CA MET A 119 0.50 -4.13 8.30
C MET A 119 -0.30 -2.83 8.18
N ALA A 120 -1.57 -2.86 8.60
CA ALA A 120 -2.45 -1.70 8.53
C ALA A 120 -2.03 -0.57 9.50
N VAL A 121 -1.39 -0.92 10.61
CA VAL A 121 -0.99 0.04 11.66
C VAL A 121 0.54 0.11 11.75
N PRO A 122 1.17 1.25 11.38
CA PRO A 122 2.62 1.39 11.34
C PRO A 122 3.30 1.29 12.72
N GLY A 123 2.61 1.68 13.80
CA GLY A 123 3.14 1.58 15.17
C GLY A 123 3.36 0.14 15.65
N GLN A 124 2.48 -0.80 15.26
CA GLN A 124 2.64 -2.23 15.60
C GLN A 124 3.81 -2.85 14.84
N ALA A 125 4.01 -2.46 13.57
CA ALA A 125 5.13 -2.94 12.77
C ALA A 125 6.49 -2.51 13.34
N ALA A 126 6.61 -1.27 13.83
CA ALA A 126 7.83 -0.78 14.47
C ALA A 126 8.14 -1.54 15.76
N ARG A 127 7.13 -1.78 16.60
CA ARG A 127 7.28 -2.54 17.86
C ARG A 127 7.74 -3.98 17.59
N LEU A 128 7.14 -4.64 16.60
CA LEU A 128 7.53 -6.01 16.20
C LEU A 128 8.99 -6.07 15.73
N LYS A 129 9.44 -5.09 14.94
CA LYS A 129 10.85 -5.02 14.47
C LYS A 129 11.85 -4.95 15.61
N TRP A 130 11.60 -4.07 16.59
CA TRP A 130 12.48 -3.89 17.75
C TRP A 130 12.49 -5.10 18.68
N ILE A 131 11.34 -5.75 18.90
CA ILE A 131 11.25 -6.98 19.71
C ILE A 131 12.08 -8.08 19.06
N VAL A 132 11.85 -8.35 17.77
CA VAL A 132 12.61 -9.40 17.08
C VAL A 132 14.09 -9.02 16.99
N PHE A 133 14.43 -7.75 16.76
CA PHE A 133 15.82 -7.28 16.78
C PHE A 133 16.53 -7.64 18.09
N ALA A 134 15.90 -7.37 19.24
CA ALA A 134 16.46 -7.64 20.55
C ALA A 134 16.61 -9.14 20.83
N ILE A 135 15.62 -9.95 20.44
CA ILE A 135 15.67 -11.41 20.60
C ILE A 135 16.82 -12.01 19.78
N ILE A 136 16.94 -11.63 18.50
CA ILE A 136 17.99 -12.17 17.62
C ILE A 136 19.37 -11.68 18.06
N LEU A 137 19.47 -10.43 18.55
CA LEU A 137 20.71 -9.94 19.13
C LEU A 137 21.13 -10.76 20.35
N ALA A 138 20.19 -11.12 21.24
CA ALA A 138 20.49 -11.96 22.40
C ALA A 138 20.96 -13.36 21.98
N VAL A 139 20.32 -13.99 20.99
CA VAL A 139 20.75 -15.28 20.44
C VAL A 139 22.15 -15.15 19.83
N ASN A 140 22.41 -14.11 19.03
CA ASN A 140 23.74 -13.87 18.46
C ASN A 140 24.81 -13.72 19.53
N ILE A 141 24.55 -12.96 20.60
CA ILE A 141 25.47 -12.83 21.74
C ILE A 141 25.74 -14.21 22.37
N SER A 142 24.71 -15.04 22.57
CA SER A 142 24.93 -16.39 23.09
C SER A 142 25.78 -17.27 22.17
N VAL A 143 25.64 -17.13 20.85
CA VAL A 143 26.50 -17.84 19.89
C VAL A 143 27.96 -17.41 20.07
N PHE A 144 28.22 -16.11 20.17
CA PHE A 144 29.58 -15.62 20.42
C PHE A 144 30.20 -16.21 21.69
N VAL A 145 29.43 -16.31 22.77
CA VAL A 145 29.90 -16.81 24.06
C VAL A 145 30.16 -18.33 24.02
N ILE A 146 29.34 -19.10 23.29
CA ILE A 146 29.42 -20.56 23.29
C ILE A 146 30.33 -21.10 22.17
N TRP A 147 30.22 -20.52 20.97
CA TRP A 147 30.92 -21.00 19.78
C TRP A 147 32.41 -20.63 19.79
N MET A 148 32.77 -19.44 20.27
CA MET A 148 34.18 -19.01 20.30
C MET A 148 35.07 -19.92 21.17
N PRO A 149 34.73 -20.22 22.44
CA PRO A 149 35.53 -21.14 23.26
C PRO A 149 35.54 -22.57 22.72
N ALA A 150 34.44 -23.01 22.10
CA ALA A 150 34.32 -24.34 21.51
C ALA A 150 35.26 -24.50 20.30
N ARG A 151 35.32 -23.49 19.42
CA ARG A 151 36.20 -23.52 18.23
C ARG A 151 37.67 -23.35 18.56
N LEU A 152 37.99 -22.62 19.62
CA LEU A 152 39.35 -22.55 20.16
C LEU A 152 39.74 -23.82 20.94
N GLN A 153 38.85 -24.81 21.06
CA GLN A 153 39.08 -26.10 21.74
C GLN A 153 39.58 -25.92 23.19
N ILE A 154 39.04 -24.94 23.92
CA ILE A 154 39.49 -24.62 25.29
C ILE A 154 39.14 -25.74 26.29
N SER A 155 37.97 -26.37 26.13
CA SER A 155 37.52 -27.49 26.96
C SER A 155 36.48 -28.35 26.25
N ASP A 156 36.49 -29.66 26.50
CA ASP A 156 35.50 -30.61 25.99
C ASP A 156 34.06 -30.25 26.38
N ARG A 157 33.87 -29.58 27.54
CA ARG A 157 32.55 -29.10 27.97
C ARG A 157 31.99 -28.04 27.02
N TRP A 158 32.84 -27.13 26.53
CA TRP A 158 32.43 -26.10 25.56
C TRP A 158 32.10 -26.71 24.20
N ILE A 159 32.86 -27.72 23.77
CA ILE A 159 32.61 -28.43 22.51
C ILE A 159 31.26 -29.17 22.57
N TRP A 160 31.01 -29.90 23.67
CA TRP A 160 29.73 -30.58 23.87
C TRP A 160 28.54 -29.60 23.92
N LEU A 161 28.69 -28.51 24.68
CA LEU A 161 27.65 -27.48 24.79
C LEU A 161 27.36 -26.85 23.42
N ASN A 162 28.39 -26.52 22.65
CA ASN A 162 28.25 -25.96 21.31
C ASN A 162 27.54 -26.93 20.36
N ASN A 163 27.84 -28.23 20.40
CA ASN A 163 27.19 -29.21 19.52
C ASN A 163 25.66 -29.27 19.72
N ILE A 164 25.19 -29.02 20.93
CA ILE A 164 23.76 -28.93 21.25
C ILE A 164 23.23 -27.54 20.89
N TRP A 165 23.91 -26.49 21.37
CA TRP A 165 23.46 -25.11 21.21
C TRP A 165 23.40 -24.67 19.75
N ASP A 166 24.41 -25.00 18.94
CA ASP A 166 24.47 -24.67 17.50
C ASP A 166 23.29 -25.33 16.75
N ARG A 167 22.78 -26.50 17.19
CA ARG A 167 21.56 -27.09 16.60
C ARG A 167 20.30 -26.36 17.07
N CYS A 168 20.21 -26.07 18.37
CA CYS A 168 19.07 -25.37 18.96
C CYS A 168 18.88 -23.98 18.33
N GLU A 169 19.94 -23.20 18.15
CA GLU A 169 19.86 -21.87 17.55
C GLU A 169 19.34 -21.93 16.09
N LYS A 170 19.80 -22.90 15.27
CA LYS A 170 19.32 -23.01 13.88
C LYS A 170 17.86 -23.42 13.83
N VAL A 171 17.41 -24.29 14.74
CA VAL A 171 15.99 -24.64 14.88
C VAL A 171 15.17 -23.41 15.27
N ILE A 172 15.65 -22.61 16.22
CA ILE A 172 14.98 -21.35 16.60
C ILE A 172 14.88 -20.41 15.38
N PHE A 173 15.95 -20.24 14.60
CA PHE A 173 15.92 -19.41 13.41
C PHE A 173 14.97 -19.95 12.34
N ALA A 174 14.94 -21.27 12.11
CA ALA A 174 14.01 -21.90 11.17
C ALA A 174 12.55 -21.72 11.59
N LEU A 175 12.25 -21.83 12.90
CA LEU A 175 10.91 -21.59 13.44
C LEU A 175 10.50 -20.12 13.29
N VAL A 176 11.39 -19.18 13.57
CA VAL A 176 11.13 -17.75 13.40
C VAL A 176 10.90 -17.42 11.92
N ASP A 177 11.73 -17.93 11.01
CA ASP A 177 11.55 -17.72 9.56
C ASP A 177 10.22 -18.33 9.07
N GLY A 178 9.88 -19.53 9.54
CA GLY A 178 8.60 -20.19 9.31
C GLY A 178 7.41 -19.36 9.78
N ALA A 179 7.45 -18.88 11.02
CA ALA A 179 6.37 -18.09 11.61
C ALA A 179 6.17 -16.75 10.87
N LEU A 180 7.25 -16.04 10.54
CA LEU A 180 7.18 -14.77 9.83
C LEU A 180 6.66 -14.94 8.39
N ASN A 181 7.09 -15.99 7.70
CA ASN A 181 6.59 -16.29 6.35
C ASN A 181 5.14 -16.80 6.36
N ALA A 182 4.72 -17.56 7.38
CA ALA A 182 3.33 -17.97 7.55
C ALA A 182 2.42 -16.77 7.84
N TYR A 183 2.86 -15.86 8.72
CA TYR A 183 2.13 -14.63 9.03
C TYR A 183 2.03 -13.71 7.80
N PHE A 184 3.08 -13.65 6.98
CA PHE A 184 3.03 -12.97 5.69
C PHE A 184 1.96 -13.55 4.76
N ILE A 185 1.89 -14.88 4.61
CA ILE A 185 0.86 -15.55 3.79
C ILE A 185 -0.54 -15.23 4.28
N TYR A 186 -0.75 -15.27 5.61
CA TYR A 186 -2.02 -14.93 6.23
C TYR A 186 -2.47 -13.50 5.85
N LEU A 187 -1.60 -12.52 6.02
CA LEU A 187 -1.87 -11.12 5.66
C LEU A 187 -2.22 -10.95 4.16
N VAL A 188 -1.48 -11.61 3.28
CA VAL A 188 -1.73 -11.56 1.84
C VAL A 188 -3.08 -12.19 1.49
N ARG A 189 -3.39 -13.35 2.08
CA ARG A 189 -4.67 -14.04 1.85
C ARG A 189 -5.85 -13.21 2.33
N SER A 190 -5.78 -12.65 3.54
CA SER A 190 -6.85 -11.80 4.08
C SER A 190 -7.14 -10.61 3.17
N ARG A 191 -6.10 -9.89 2.71
CA ARG A 191 -6.27 -8.76 1.77
C ARG A 191 -6.73 -9.17 0.36
N LEU A 192 -6.38 -10.37 -0.12
CA LEU A 192 -6.83 -10.84 -1.44
C LEU A 192 -8.29 -11.29 -1.44
N ILE A 193 -8.77 -11.87 -0.33
CA ILE A 193 -10.15 -12.35 -0.18
C ILE A 193 -11.12 -11.18 -0.01
N GLU A 194 -10.74 -10.14 0.76
CA GLU A 194 -11.55 -8.92 0.92
C GLU A 194 -11.79 -8.17 -0.39
N ASN A 195 -10.89 -8.30 -1.38
CA ASN A 195 -10.96 -7.57 -2.64
C ASN A 195 -11.57 -8.37 -3.81
N GLY A 196 -12.02 -9.62 -3.62
CA GLY A 196 -12.65 -10.42 -4.69
C GLY A 196 -11.74 -10.73 -5.90
N LEU A 197 -10.43 -10.56 -5.74
CA LEU A 197 -9.45 -10.49 -6.83
C LEU A 197 -8.90 -11.90 -7.21
N THR A 198 -9.74 -12.76 -7.79
CA THR A 198 -9.37 -14.13 -8.25
C THR A 198 -8.23 -14.14 -9.29
N LYS A 199 -8.02 -13.01 -9.99
CA LYS A 199 -6.94 -12.80 -10.98
C LYS A 199 -5.52 -12.94 -10.42
N TYR A 200 -5.33 -12.87 -9.10
CA TYR A 200 -3.99 -12.86 -8.46
C TYR A 200 -3.59 -14.20 -7.82
N ILE A 201 -4.41 -15.24 -7.95
CA ILE A 201 -4.11 -16.61 -7.48
C ILE A 201 -2.79 -17.17 -8.06
N PRO A 202 -2.45 -16.98 -9.35
CA PRO A 202 -1.17 -17.46 -9.88
C PRO A 202 0.05 -16.79 -9.23
N LEU A 203 -0.04 -15.49 -8.94
CA LEU A 203 1.02 -14.71 -8.29
C LEU A 203 1.22 -15.14 -6.83
N TYR A 204 0.11 -15.40 -6.13
CA TYR A 204 0.10 -15.96 -4.78
C TYR A 204 0.76 -17.35 -4.74
N ARG A 205 0.41 -18.25 -5.68
CA ARG A 205 1.02 -19.60 -5.76
C ARG A 205 2.53 -19.53 -6.02
N MET A 206 2.98 -18.64 -6.90
CA MET A 206 4.41 -18.44 -7.16
C MET A 206 5.15 -17.91 -5.91
N ASN A 207 4.57 -16.99 -5.15
CA ASN A 207 5.16 -16.52 -3.89
C ASN A 207 5.20 -17.63 -2.83
N LEU A 208 4.15 -18.45 -2.74
CA LEU A 208 4.13 -19.60 -1.84
C LEU A 208 5.24 -20.61 -2.18
N PHE A 209 5.52 -20.82 -3.46
CA PHE A 209 6.66 -21.63 -3.90
C PHE A 209 8.02 -21.02 -3.49
N LEU A 210 8.20 -19.70 -3.63
CA LEU A 210 9.44 -19.04 -3.18
C LEU A 210 9.65 -19.12 -1.67
N ILE A 211 8.58 -19.02 -0.87
CA ILE A 211 8.62 -19.21 0.58
C ILE A 211 9.01 -20.65 0.93
N PHE A 212 8.44 -21.64 0.24
CA PHE A 212 8.79 -23.03 0.44
C PHE A 212 10.28 -23.29 0.18
N ILE A 213 10.85 -22.70 -0.87
CA ILE A 213 12.29 -22.75 -1.13
C ILE A 213 13.09 -22.08 0.00
N SER A 214 12.64 -20.94 0.53
CA SER A 214 13.34 -20.29 1.65
C SER A 214 13.40 -21.18 2.90
N LEU A 215 12.28 -21.83 3.25
CA LEU A 215 12.19 -22.71 4.40
C LEU A 215 12.98 -24.01 4.20
N SER A 216 13.03 -24.55 2.97
CA SER A 216 13.83 -25.75 2.69
C SER A 216 15.33 -25.48 2.85
N LEU A 217 15.80 -24.25 2.58
CA LEU A 217 17.19 -23.87 2.80
C LEU A 217 17.58 -23.92 4.29
N ASP A 218 16.67 -23.62 5.22
CA ASP A 218 16.94 -23.79 6.66
C ASP A 218 17.04 -25.25 7.06
N VAL A 219 16.15 -26.09 6.52
CA VAL A 219 16.17 -27.54 6.77
C VAL A 219 17.47 -28.15 6.26
N VAL A 220 17.93 -27.76 5.07
CA VAL A 220 19.22 -28.19 4.52
C VAL A 220 20.37 -27.70 5.40
N LEU A 221 20.32 -26.46 5.89
CA LEU A 221 21.36 -25.90 6.75
C LEU A 221 21.47 -26.65 8.08
N VAL A 222 20.34 -27.01 8.71
CA VAL A 222 20.31 -27.88 9.90
C VAL A 222 20.82 -29.28 9.57
N GLY A 223 20.43 -29.85 8.42
CA GLY A 223 20.84 -31.18 7.98
C GLY A 223 22.35 -31.31 7.75
N LEU A 224 22.98 -30.28 7.14
CA LEU A 224 24.41 -30.24 6.87
C LEU A 224 25.28 -30.22 8.14
N MET A 225 24.71 -29.85 9.30
CA MET A 225 25.39 -29.94 10.59
C MET A 225 25.53 -31.38 11.11
N SER A 226 24.92 -32.35 10.43
CA SER A 226 25.13 -33.77 10.70
C SER A 226 26.35 -34.33 9.96
N LEU A 227 27.00 -33.53 9.11
CA LEU A 227 28.25 -33.93 8.46
C LEU A 227 29.41 -33.96 9.48
N PRO A 228 30.37 -34.89 9.32
CA PRO A 228 31.50 -35.04 10.24
C PRO A 228 32.42 -33.81 10.24
N SER A 229 32.56 -33.13 9.10
CA SER A 229 33.43 -31.99 8.92
C SER A 229 32.72 -30.68 9.30
N THR A 230 33.01 -30.20 10.51
CA THR A 230 32.37 -29.02 11.08
C THR A 230 32.71 -27.69 10.38
N LEU A 231 33.63 -27.68 9.42
CA LEU A 231 34.03 -26.49 8.67
C LEU A 231 33.45 -26.46 7.25
N VAL A 232 33.02 -27.61 6.71
CA VAL A 232 32.42 -27.68 5.37
C VAL A 232 31.04 -27.03 5.35
N TYR A 233 30.24 -27.20 6.42
CA TYR A 233 28.94 -26.53 6.50
C TYR A 233 29.09 -25.00 6.57
N LEU A 234 30.23 -24.47 7.03
CA LEU A 234 30.48 -23.02 7.03
C LEU A 234 30.42 -22.44 5.61
N SER A 235 30.86 -23.21 4.62
CA SER A 235 30.84 -22.83 3.19
C SER A 235 29.43 -22.78 2.61
N PHE A 236 28.44 -23.40 3.27
CA PHE A 236 27.05 -23.37 2.83
C PHE A 236 26.30 -22.09 3.28
N HIS A 237 26.74 -21.43 4.35
CA HIS A 237 26.09 -20.22 4.84
C HIS A 237 25.98 -19.11 3.76
N PRO A 238 27.06 -18.72 3.06
CA PRO A 238 26.97 -17.73 1.98
C PRO A 238 25.93 -18.10 0.92
N VAL A 239 25.85 -19.37 0.53
CA VAL A 239 24.88 -19.86 -0.45
C VAL A 239 23.45 -19.65 0.05
N CYS A 240 23.15 -20.12 1.26
CA CYS A 240 21.84 -20.02 1.87
C CYS A 240 21.39 -18.55 2.00
N TYR A 241 22.22 -17.69 2.61
CA TYR A 241 21.84 -16.29 2.85
C TYR A 241 21.74 -15.46 1.56
N LEU A 242 22.54 -15.73 0.53
CA LEU A 242 22.41 -15.05 -0.77
C LEU A 242 21.14 -15.48 -1.51
N LEU A 243 20.79 -16.77 -1.48
CA LEU A 243 19.53 -17.26 -2.05
C LEU A 243 18.32 -16.68 -1.31
N LYS A 244 18.36 -16.65 0.02
CA LYS A 244 17.32 -16.02 0.83
C LYS A 244 17.19 -14.53 0.52
N LEU A 245 18.30 -13.80 0.42
CA LEU A 245 18.31 -12.39 0.02
C LEU A 245 17.66 -12.19 -1.36
N GLN A 246 17.93 -13.07 -2.32
CA GLN A 246 17.31 -13.03 -3.65
C GLN A 246 15.81 -13.29 -3.63
N ILE A 247 15.37 -14.26 -2.82
CA ILE A 247 13.95 -14.54 -2.60
C ILE A 247 13.26 -13.30 -2.03
N GLU A 248 13.86 -12.68 -1.01
CA GLU A 248 13.33 -11.47 -0.37
C GLU A 248 13.23 -10.29 -1.34
N MET A 249 14.26 -10.04 -2.15
CA MET A 249 14.24 -8.99 -3.18
C MET A 249 13.23 -9.27 -4.31
N LYS A 250 13.01 -10.54 -4.69
CA LYS A 250 11.99 -10.91 -5.69
C LYS A 250 10.57 -10.76 -5.14
N MET A 251 10.32 -11.20 -3.92
CA MET A 251 9.00 -11.09 -3.28
C MET A 251 8.60 -9.63 -3.05
N ALA A 252 9.53 -8.76 -2.62
CA ALA A 252 9.26 -7.34 -2.38
C ALA A 252 8.75 -6.58 -3.64
N GLU A 253 9.26 -6.92 -4.83
CA GLU A 253 8.82 -6.33 -6.10
C GLU A 253 7.40 -6.74 -6.47
N LEU A 254 7.04 -8.00 -6.20
CA LEU A 254 5.72 -8.56 -6.48
C LEU A 254 4.65 -7.99 -5.54
N ILE A 255 4.98 -7.86 -4.26
CA ILE A 255 4.11 -7.22 -3.26
C ILE A 255 3.87 -5.75 -3.59
N SER A 256 4.92 -5.02 -3.98
CA SER A 256 4.78 -3.63 -4.43
C SER A 256 3.84 -3.53 -5.64
N LYS A 257 3.82 -4.55 -6.52
CA LYS A 257 2.91 -4.61 -7.66
C LYS A 257 1.46 -4.88 -7.21
N ILE A 258 1.26 -5.81 -6.27
CA ILE A 258 -0.05 -6.12 -5.68
C ILE A 258 -0.62 -4.89 -4.97
N ILE A 259 0.16 -4.23 -4.10
CA ILE A 259 -0.28 -3.05 -3.34
C ILE A 259 -0.65 -1.90 -4.29
N ARG A 260 0.15 -1.66 -5.34
CA ARG A 260 -0.16 -0.64 -6.35
C ARG A 260 -1.39 -0.99 -7.19
N SER A 261 -1.69 -2.26 -7.39
CA SER A 261 -2.87 -2.71 -8.13
C SER A 261 -4.14 -2.78 -7.29
N SER A 262 -4.03 -2.89 -5.95
CA SER A 262 -5.16 -2.90 -5.01
C SER A 262 -5.65 -1.51 -4.62
N GLY A 263 -5.28 -0.45 -5.35
CA GLY A 263 -5.82 0.91 -5.15
C GLY A 263 -5.37 1.63 -3.88
N THR A 264 -4.55 1.01 -3.02
CA THR A 264 -3.92 1.75 -1.91
C THR A 264 -2.79 2.62 -2.49
N THR A 265 -3.01 3.92 -2.58
CA THR A 265 -2.05 4.91 -3.07
C THR A 265 -0.74 4.84 -2.28
N GLY A 266 0.21 4.03 -2.77
CA GLY A 266 1.57 3.95 -2.27
C GLY A 266 2.38 5.17 -2.72
N LYS A 267 2.04 6.35 -2.19
CA LYS A 267 2.94 7.50 -2.09
C LYS A 267 3.06 7.80 -0.59
N GLU A 268 4.31 7.73 -0.11
CA GLU A 268 4.77 7.88 1.29
C GLU A 268 4.97 6.59 2.11
N ILE A 269 5.86 5.69 1.69
CA ILE A 269 6.44 4.68 2.62
C ILE A 269 7.97 4.54 2.46
N TYR A 270 8.64 5.60 1.98
CA TYR A 270 10.11 5.70 2.00
C TYR A 270 10.60 7.10 2.43
N ALA A 271 9.97 7.66 3.47
CA ALA A 271 10.59 8.71 4.27
C ALA A 271 10.78 8.15 5.69
N PRO A 272 12.00 7.82 6.12
CA PRO A 272 12.23 7.52 7.52
C PRO A 272 12.17 8.82 8.32
N LEU A 273 11.59 8.74 9.51
CA LEU A 273 11.77 9.71 10.58
C LEU A 273 13.27 10.05 10.68
N SER A 274 13.61 11.29 10.34
CA SER A 274 14.87 11.91 10.73
C SER A 274 14.52 12.95 11.76
N SER A 275 15.09 12.81 12.96
CA SER A 275 15.08 13.78 14.04
C SER A 275 15.26 15.21 13.51
N ALA A 276 14.24 16.04 13.66
CA ALA A 276 14.39 17.49 13.60
C ALA A 276 14.43 18.03 15.03
N ASN A 277 15.55 18.65 15.38
CA ASN A 277 15.73 19.37 16.65
C ASN A 277 14.60 20.40 16.86
N PRO A 278 14.07 20.59 18.09
CA PRO A 278 13.00 21.56 18.37
C PRO A 278 13.41 23.05 18.33
N ALA A 279 14.55 23.42 17.73
CA ALA A 279 15.21 24.70 17.99
C ALA A 279 15.39 25.63 16.77
N GLN A 280 14.73 25.39 15.63
CA GLN A 280 14.95 26.22 14.42
C GLN A 280 13.69 26.73 13.70
N VAL A 281 12.56 26.86 14.42
CA VAL A 281 11.38 27.61 13.93
C VAL A 281 10.92 28.64 14.97
N MET A 282 11.88 29.34 15.57
CA MET A 282 11.63 30.61 16.25
C MET A 282 12.73 31.58 15.80
N ALA A 283 12.41 32.41 14.82
CA ALA A 283 12.94 33.77 14.61
C ALA A 283 12.80 34.15 13.14
N THR A 284 11.68 34.80 12.81
CA THR A 284 11.41 35.79 11.73
C THR A 284 9.90 35.71 11.45
N ASN A 285 9.07 36.75 11.53
CA ASN A 285 9.29 38.17 11.76
C ASN A 285 8.06 38.79 12.42
N THR A 286 8.36 39.80 13.22
CA THR A 286 7.49 40.64 14.01
C THR A 286 6.59 41.53 13.15
N ILE A 287 5.45 41.86 13.74
CA ILE A 287 4.37 42.72 13.29
C ILE A 287 4.84 44.15 12.93
N THR A 288 4.41 44.64 11.77
CA THR A 288 4.09 46.07 11.55
C THR A 288 2.89 46.19 10.60
N LYS A 289 1.78 46.75 11.09
CA LYS A 289 0.65 47.27 10.29
C LYS A 289 1.03 48.66 9.72
N PRO A 290 0.43 49.05 8.57
CA PRO A 290 -0.64 50.05 8.68
C PRO A 290 -1.90 49.77 7.83
N SER A 291 -3.02 50.25 8.38
CA SER A 291 -4.28 50.80 7.79
C SER A 291 -4.37 50.97 6.25
N SER A 292 -5.50 50.82 5.54
CA SER A 292 -6.92 50.99 5.89
C SER A 292 -7.85 50.53 4.73
N THR A 293 -9.04 50.02 5.09
CA THR A 293 -10.37 50.16 4.45
C THR A 293 -10.67 49.53 3.07
N TYR A 294 -11.49 48.47 3.06
CA TYR A 294 -12.81 48.44 2.38
C TYR A 294 -13.77 47.53 3.16
N SER A 295 -15.01 48.00 3.33
CA SER A 295 -16.03 47.51 4.26
C SER A 295 -17.15 46.71 3.60
N GLY A 296 -17.72 45.76 4.36
CA GLY A 296 -19.12 45.32 4.30
C GLY A 296 -19.32 43.83 4.00
N VAL A 297 -20.13 43.03 4.69
CA VAL A 297 -20.99 43.18 5.88
C VAL A 297 -21.11 41.78 6.51
N PHE A 298 -20.73 41.62 7.77
CA PHE A 298 -21.15 40.53 8.65
C PHE A 298 -21.43 41.16 10.02
N GLY A 299 -22.65 41.05 10.50
CA GLY A 299 -23.07 41.50 11.84
C GLY A 299 -23.74 40.35 12.56
N ALA A 300 -23.04 39.80 13.55
CA ALA A 300 -23.58 38.86 14.52
C ALA A 300 -24.31 39.64 15.62
N LEU A 301 -25.39 39.08 16.17
CA LEU A 301 -25.90 39.45 17.49
C LEU A 301 -26.52 38.22 18.18
N HIS A 302 -25.90 37.82 19.28
CA HIS A 302 -26.54 37.08 20.36
C HIS A 302 -27.30 38.07 21.26
N GLY A 303 -28.53 37.73 21.65
CA GLY A 303 -29.29 38.43 22.68
C GLY A 303 -30.39 37.55 23.26
N ASN A 304 -30.28 37.24 24.56
CA ASN A 304 -31.36 36.68 25.36
C ASN A 304 -32.28 37.81 25.86
N VAL A 305 -33.56 37.82 25.47
CA VAL A 305 -34.68 38.36 26.26
C VAL A 305 -35.93 37.52 25.97
N THR A 306 -36.55 37.00 27.03
CA THR A 306 -37.79 36.23 27.07
C THR A 306 -39.02 37.09 26.72
N THR A 307 -39.86 36.59 25.80
CA THR A 307 -41.31 36.90 25.78
C THR A 307 -42.07 35.65 25.35
N LEU A 308 -42.97 35.19 26.23
CA LEU A 308 -43.97 34.14 25.96
C LEU A 308 -45.04 34.68 25.00
N VAL A 309 -45.30 33.95 23.90
CA VAL A 309 -46.63 33.89 23.25
C VAL A 309 -46.85 32.47 22.77
N GLU A 310 -47.98 31.90 23.20
CA GLU A 310 -48.50 30.57 22.88
C GLU A 310 -48.92 30.42 21.40
N ALA A 311 -48.83 29.16 20.96
CA ALA A 311 -49.68 28.45 20.00
C ALA A 311 -49.92 29.04 18.60
N GLY A 312 -49.44 28.31 17.60
CA GLY A 312 -49.77 28.46 16.18
C GLY A 312 -49.41 27.18 15.41
N ASP A 313 -50.19 26.14 15.70
CA ASP A 313 -50.38 24.84 15.06
C ASP A 313 -49.65 24.55 13.71
N ARG A 314 -48.85 23.45 13.75
CA ARG A 314 -48.88 22.32 12.79
C ARG A 314 -48.05 22.25 11.49
N ASP A 315 -47.06 23.11 11.21
CA ASP A 315 -46.20 22.93 10.00
C ASP A 315 -44.67 22.87 10.22
N SER A 316 -44.15 23.16 11.43
CA SER A 316 -42.70 23.11 11.68
C SER A 316 -42.15 21.72 12.04
N SER A 317 -43.00 20.69 12.11
CA SER A 317 -42.58 19.33 12.48
C SER A 317 -42.07 18.51 11.29
N PHE A 318 -42.45 18.83 10.06
CA PHE A 318 -42.21 17.98 8.88
C PHE A 318 -40.77 18.12 8.33
N GLU A 319 -40.25 19.34 8.14
CA GLU A 319 -38.81 19.57 7.82
C GLU A 319 -37.90 18.99 8.91
N MET A 320 -38.36 19.08 10.16
CA MET A 320 -37.63 18.57 11.32
C MET A 320 -37.65 17.03 11.37
N GLU A 321 -38.68 16.34 10.87
CA GLU A 321 -38.78 14.87 10.92
C GLU A 321 -37.98 14.17 9.81
N PHE A 322 -37.92 14.73 8.59
CA PHE A 322 -37.02 14.22 7.53
C PHE A 322 -35.55 14.48 7.88
N SER A 323 -35.22 15.66 8.40
CA SER A 323 -33.87 15.95 8.94
C SER A 323 -33.53 15.09 10.17
N ARG A 324 -34.48 14.83 11.09
CA ARG A 324 -34.23 14.01 12.30
C ARG A 324 -34.15 12.51 12.04
N ARG A 325 -34.88 11.96 11.05
CA ARG A 325 -34.81 10.53 10.71
C ARG A 325 -33.75 10.19 9.66
N GLY A 326 -33.41 11.13 8.77
CA GLY A 326 -32.34 10.98 7.77
C GLY A 326 -30.93 11.24 8.33
N SER A 327 -30.81 12.09 9.36
CA SER A 327 -29.59 12.23 10.13
C SER A 327 -29.38 10.98 10.98
N GLN A 328 -28.63 10.00 10.47
CA GLN A 328 -28.04 8.95 11.30
C GLN A 328 -27.05 9.57 12.30
N SER A 329 -27.59 10.16 13.37
CA SER A 329 -26.87 10.76 14.49
C SER A 329 -26.33 9.69 15.46
N THR A 330 -26.19 8.45 15.01
CA THR A 330 -25.60 7.36 15.81
C THR A 330 -24.09 7.27 15.65
N ASP A 331 -23.53 7.95 14.65
CA ASP A 331 -22.10 7.97 14.43
C ASP A 331 -21.40 8.77 15.55
N PRO A 332 -20.29 8.26 16.10
CA PRO A 332 -19.53 9.01 17.09
C PRO A 332 -19.00 10.30 16.47
N PRO A 333 -18.92 11.40 17.25
CA PRO A 333 -18.38 12.66 16.74
C PRO A 333 -16.93 12.48 16.30
N LEU A 334 -16.57 13.06 15.16
CA LEU A 334 -15.18 13.16 14.71
C LEU A 334 -14.44 14.12 15.64
N THR A 335 -13.44 13.61 16.36
CA THR A 335 -12.59 14.43 17.24
C THR A 335 -11.60 15.25 16.42
N SER A 336 -11.05 16.33 16.99
CA SER A 336 -10.03 17.16 16.35
C SER A 336 -8.71 16.44 16.04
N GLU A 337 -8.52 15.22 16.55
CA GLU A 337 -7.35 14.37 16.31
C GLU A 337 -7.65 13.22 15.33
N ASP A 338 -8.85 13.18 14.75
CA ASP A 338 -9.23 12.09 13.85
C ASP A 338 -8.32 12.08 12.59
N PRO A 339 -7.73 10.92 12.25
CA PRO A 339 -6.76 10.81 11.16
C PRO A 339 -7.36 11.08 9.77
N THR A 340 -8.69 11.12 9.64
CA THR A 340 -9.40 11.39 8.40
C THR A 340 -9.77 12.87 8.22
N LEU A 341 -9.47 13.72 9.21
CA LEU A 341 -9.69 15.16 9.09
C LEU A 341 -8.97 15.72 7.86
N GLY A 342 -9.75 16.34 6.96
CA GLY A 342 -9.26 16.89 5.70
C GLY A 342 -9.30 15.94 4.51
N TYR A 343 -9.75 14.68 4.67
CA TYR A 343 -10.01 13.80 3.52
C TYR A 343 -11.13 14.39 2.67
N LYS A 344 -10.97 14.28 1.34
CA LYS A 344 -11.92 14.80 0.37
C LYS A 344 -12.14 13.78 -0.75
N LEU A 345 -13.41 13.47 -1.01
CA LEU A 345 -13.81 12.84 -2.26
C LEU A 345 -13.85 13.92 -3.34
N PHE A 346 -12.81 13.97 -4.17
CA PHE A 346 -12.64 15.07 -5.10
C PHE A 346 -13.13 14.77 -6.53
N HIS A 347 -13.05 13.51 -6.98
CA HIS A 347 -13.55 13.11 -8.30
C HIS A 347 -14.15 11.70 -8.33
N VAL A 348 -14.93 11.44 -9.38
CA VAL A 348 -15.37 10.11 -9.82
C VAL A 348 -14.85 9.85 -11.24
N MET A 349 -14.45 8.62 -11.54
CA MET A 349 -13.97 8.24 -12.88
C MET A 349 -14.97 7.34 -13.59
N LEU A 350 -15.34 7.71 -14.81
CA LEU A 350 -16.20 6.94 -15.71
C LEU A 350 -15.42 6.56 -16.97
N ARG A 351 -15.52 5.30 -17.39
CA ARG A 351 -14.99 4.90 -18.71
C ARG A 351 -16.00 5.31 -19.78
N ILE A 352 -15.50 5.93 -20.84
CA ILE A 352 -16.34 6.42 -21.93
C ILE A 352 -15.91 5.79 -23.25
N ARG A 353 -16.88 5.38 -24.06
CA ARG A 353 -16.65 4.72 -25.35
C ARG A 353 -16.20 5.71 -26.40
N ASP A 354 -16.88 6.85 -26.49
CA ASP A 354 -16.64 7.89 -27.49
C ASP A 354 -16.50 9.27 -26.80
N PRO A 355 -15.31 9.89 -26.83
CA PRO A 355 -15.09 11.19 -26.21
C PRO A 355 -15.85 12.32 -26.91
N VAL A 356 -16.15 12.22 -28.20
CA VAL A 356 -16.90 13.27 -28.90
C VAL A 356 -18.31 13.35 -28.35
N LYS A 357 -19.01 12.21 -28.27
CA LYS A 357 -20.36 12.15 -27.70
C LYS A 357 -20.37 12.53 -26.23
N SER A 358 -19.43 12.01 -25.45
CA SER A 358 -19.36 12.23 -24.00
C SER A 358 -19.04 13.69 -23.66
N LEU A 359 -18.06 14.30 -24.33
CA LEU A 359 -17.73 15.71 -24.12
C LEU A 359 -18.88 16.62 -24.54
N HIS A 360 -19.59 16.32 -25.64
CA HIS A 360 -20.80 17.06 -26.00
C HIS A 360 -21.84 17.03 -24.88
N PHE A 361 -22.13 15.84 -24.34
CA PHE A 361 -23.06 15.70 -23.21
C PHE A 361 -22.60 16.49 -21.98
N TYR A 362 -21.38 16.26 -21.49
CA TYR A 362 -20.95 16.87 -20.23
C TYR A 362 -20.63 18.38 -20.36
N ILE A 363 -20.08 18.83 -21.49
CA ILE A 363 -19.67 20.23 -21.68
C ILE A 363 -20.79 21.09 -22.24
N ASP A 364 -21.36 20.67 -23.37
CA ASP A 364 -22.34 21.48 -24.10
C ASP A 364 -23.72 21.33 -23.48
N LEU A 365 -24.10 20.11 -23.08
CA LEU A 365 -25.41 19.89 -22.48
C LEU A 365 -25.45 20.19 -20.99
N MET A 366 -24.52 19.64 -20.21
CA MET A 366 -24.52 19.77 -18.75
C MET A 366 -23.73 21.00 -18.25
N GLY A 367 -22.96 21.67 -19.10
CA GLY A 367 -22.29 22.92 -18.75
C GLY A 367 -20.97 22.79 -17.99
N LEU A 368 -20.39 21.58 -17.89
CA LEU A 368 -19.07 21.39 -17.29
C LEU A 368 -17.98 21.97 -18.20
N ARG A 369 -16.80 22.21 -17.65
CA ARG A 369 -15.65 22.72 -18.40
C ARG A 369 -14.42 21.87 -18.12
N THR A 370 -13.58 21.74 -19.15
CA THR A 370 -12.33 20.98 -19.07
C THR A 370 -11.34 21.68 -18.15
N VAL A 371 -10.91 20.97 -17.11
CA VAL A 371 -9.79 21.37 -16.25
C VAL A 371 -8.47 21.07 -16.95
N PHE A 372 -8.31 19.82 -17.39
CA PHE A 372 -7.19 19.40 -18.22
C PHE A 372 -7.53 18.13 -19.01
N THR A 373 -6.76 17.91 -20.08
CA THR A 373 -6.77 16.67 -20.86
C THR A 373 -5.35 16.10 -20.84
N MET A 374 -5.22 14.79 -20.65
CA MET A 374 -3.92 14.12 -20.67
C MET A 374 -4.00 12.83 -21.48
N ASP A 375 -3.26 12.80 -22.59
CA ASP A 375 -2.98 11.58 -23.34
C ASP A 375 -1.83 10.82 -22.67
N THR A 376 -2.06 9.55 -22.36
CA THR A 376 -1.11 8.68 -21.67
C THR A 376 -0.49 7.63 -22.59
N GLY A 377 -0.88 7.61 -23.88
CA GLY A 377 -0.50 6.61 -24.86
C GLY A 377 -1.67 5.69 -25.20
N PRO A 378 -2.04 4.72 -24.35
CA PRO A 378 -3.14 3.79 -24.65
C PRO A 378 -4.54 4.33 -24.31
N PHE A 379 -4.61 5.48 -23.64
CA PHE A 379 -5.86 6.10 -23.22
C PHE A 379 -5.66 7.60 -22.98
N THR A 380 -6.76 8.36 -23.09
CA THR A 380 -6.83 9.77 -22.74
C THR A 380 -7.78 9.97 -21.57
N ILE A 381 -7.42 10.85 -20.65
CA ILE A 381 -8.30 11.28 -19.56
C ILE A 381 -8.71 12.74 -19.75
N TYR A 382 -9.99 13.02 -19.50
CA TYR A 382 -10.58 14.35 -19.53
C TYR A 382 -11.14 14.66 -18.15
N TYR A 383 -10.53 15.62 -17.45
CA TYR A 383 -11.03 16.08 -16.15
C TYR A 383 -11.97 17.26 -16.37
N LEU A 384 -13.22 17.13 -15.93
CA LEU A 384 -14.27 18.12 -16.07
C LEU A 384 -14.77 18.59 -14.70
N GLY A 385 -15.20 19.85 -14.63
CA GLY A 385 -15.85 20.41 -13.43
C GLY A 385 -16.63 21.69 -13.74
N TYR A 386 -17.39 22.20 -12.77
CA TYR A 386 -18.13 23.46 -12.90
C TYR A 386 -17.31 24.67 -12.45
N PRO A 387 -17.16 25.70 -13.30
CA PRO A 387 -16.65 27.00 -12.90
C PRO A 387 -17.54 27.67 -11.84
N GLN A 388 -17.03 27.79 -10.60
CA GLN A 388 -17.81 28.30 -9.47
C GLN A 388 -17.94 29.83 -9.45
N THR A 389 -16.94 30.55 -9.95
CA THR A 389 -16.88 32.03 -9.92
C THR A 389 -17.20 32.64 -11.28
N ASP A 390 -17.68 33.89 -11.30
CA ASP A 390 -17.89 34.64 -12.55
C ASP A 390 -16.58 34.81 -13.34
N GLU A 391 -15.46 34.99 -12.64
CA GLU A 391 -14.14 35.07 -13.25
C GLU A 391 -13.77 33.76 -13.98
N HIS A 392 -13.99 32.61 -13.34
CA HIS A 392 -13.75 31.30 -13.97
C HIS A 392 -14.72 31.02 -15.12
N ARG A 393 -15.96 31.54 -15.08
CA ARG A 393 -16.90 31.45 -16.20
C ARG A 393 -16.46 32.32 -17.39
N ALA A 394 -15.85 33.47 -17.13
CA ALA A 394 -15.35 34.38 -18.17
C ALA A 394 -14.00 33.93 -18.76
N ASP A 395 -13.11 33.35 -17.96
CA ASP A 395 -11.81 32.82 -18.38
C ASP A 395 -11.67 31.33 -18.01
N LEU A 396 -12.01 30.47 -18.98
CA LEU A 396 -11.90 29.03 -18.85
C LEU A 396 -10.45 28.53 -18.75
N GLY A 397 -9.49 29.28 -19.32
CA GLY A 397 -8.08 28.94 -19.21
C GLY A 397 -7.57 29.16 -17.78
N LYS A 398 -8.02 30.24 -17.13
CA LYS A 398 -7.77 30.48 -15.71
C LYS A 398 -8.47 29.44 -14.83
N PHE A 399 -9.72 29.10 -15.11
CA PHE A 399 -10.43 28.01 -14.44
C PHE A 399 -9.62 26.72 -14.45
N GLY A 400 -9.13 26.29 -15.61
CA GLY A 400 -8.33 25.07 -15.73
C GLY A 400 -7.03 25.13 -14.94
N ARG A 401 -6.27 26.23 -15.02
CA ARG A 401 -5.00 26.40 -14.30
C ARG A 401 -5.18 26.43 -12.78
N ASP A 402 -6.13 27.21 -12.28
CA ASP A 402 -6.38 27.37 -10.85
C ASP A 402 -6.90 26.05 -10.25
N THR A 403 -7.83 25.40 -10.96
CA THR A 403 -8.41 24.12 -10.52
C THR A 403 -7.36 23.02 -10.53
N LEU A 404 -6.49 22.95 -11.54
CA LEU A 404 -5.39 21.99 -11.60
C LEU A 404 -4.39 22.18 -10.46
N ALA A 405 -4.07 23.43 -10.10
CA ALA A 405 -3.18 23.72 -8.98
C ALA A 405 -3.73 23.22 -7.63
N GLN A 406 -5.05 23.08 -7.52
CA GLN A 406 -5.74 22.61 -6.33
C GLN A 406 -6.52 21.30 -6.55
N LEU A 407 -6.13 20.50 -7.54
CA LEU A 407 -6.94 19.38 -8.04
C LEU A 407 -7.49 18.46 -6.93
N ALA A 408 -6.64 18.04 -6.00
CA ALA A 408 -7.01 17.14 -4.90
C ALA A 408 -7.90 17.79 -3.82
N TYR A 409 -8.03 19.13 -3.83
CA TYR A 409 -8.84 19.89 -2.89
C TYR A 409 -10.18 20.34 -3.48
N THR A 410 -10.35 20.25 -4.80
CA THR A 410 -11.57 20.65 -5.52
C THR A 410 -12.57 19.50 -5.58
N PRO A 411 -13.71 19.59 -4.88
CA PRO A 411 -14.75 18.56 -4.93
C PRO A 411 -15.53 18.60 -6.24
N GLY A 412 -16.16 17.47 -6.59
CA GLY A 412 -17.15 17.40 -7.67
C GLY A 412 -16.56 17.37 -9.08
N LEU A 413 -15.35 16.84 -9.25
CA LEU A 413 -14.76 16.64 -10.58
C LEU A 413 -15.18 15.29 -11.18
N ILE A 414 -15.24 15.24 -12.51
CA ILE A 414 -15.49 14.01 -13.26
C ILE A 414 -14.26 13.72 -14.13
N GLU A 415 -13.69 12.53 -13.98
CA GLU A 415 -12.65 11.99 -14.85
C GLU A 415 -13.32 11.10 -15.90
N LEU A 416 -13.38 11.55 -17.15
CA LEU A 416 -13.79 10.70 -18.26
C LEU A 416 -12.55 10.00 -18.83
N TYR A 417 -12.59 8.67 -18.83
CA TYR A 417 -11.46 7.82 -19.20
C TYR A 417 -11.73 7.12 -20.52
N HIS A 418 -11.07 7.57 -21.58
CA HIS A 418 -11.24 7.05 -22.93
C HIS A 418 -10.08 6.12 -23.31
N VAL A 419 -10.36 4.83 -23.47
CA VAL A 419 -9.39 3.87 -24.01
C VAL A 419 -9.41 3.96 -25.53
N HIS A 420 -8.26 4.24 -26.15
CA HIS A 420 -8.23 4.47 -27.59
C HIS A 420 -8.70 3.23 -28.36
N GLY A 421 -9.58 3.44 -29.34
CA GLY A 421 -10.21 2.38 -30.12
C GLY A 421 -11.57 1.93 -29.60
N SER A 422 -11.96 2.28 -28.36
CA SER A 422 -13.29 1.92 -27.83
C SER A 422 -14.43 2.55 -28.63
N GLU A 423 -14.18 3.67 -29.29
CA GLU A 423 -15.17 4.38 -30.13
C GLU A 423 -15.66 3.54 -31.31
N ASN A 424 -14.90 2.50 -31.70
CA ASN A 424 -15.23 1.56 -32.77
C ASN A 424 -16.04 0.35 -32.28
N GLU A 425 -16.15 0.15 -30.96
CA GLU A 425 -16.96 -0.91 -30.36
C GLU A 425 -18.45 -0.51 -30.36
N PRO A 426 -19.39 -1.47 -30.29
CA PRO A 426 -20.82 -1.17 -30.29
C PRO A 426 -21.26 -0.36 -29.05
N GLU A 427 -22.41 0.32 -29.15
CA GLU A 427 -23.04 0.96 -27.99
C GLU A 427 -23.36 -0.08 -26.90
N GLY A 428 -23.22 0.31 -25.63
CA GLY A 428 -23.29 -0.63 -24.50
C GLY A 428 -22.03 -1.46 -24.25
N TYR A 429 -20.90 -1.14 -24.90
CA TYR A 429 -19.61 -1.80 -24.67
C TYR A 429 -19.17 -1.77 -23.20
N TYR A 430 -19.32 -0.62 -22.53
CA TYR A 430 -19.04 -0.50 -21.10
C TYR A 430 -20.28 -0.83 -20.27
N SER A 431 -20.07 -1.58 -19.19
CA SER A 431 -21.13 -1.82 -18.21
C SER A 431 -21.29 -0.61 -17.29
N THR A 432 -22.53 -0.17 -17.14
CA THR A 432 -22.88 1.03 -16.38
C THR A 432 -23.02 0.78 -14.88
N GLY A 433 -23.15 -0.49 -14.48
CA GLY A 433 -23.40 -0.89 -13.08
C GLY A 433 -24.86 -1.14 -12.74
N ASN A 434 -25.80 -0.86 -13.65
CA ASN A 434 -27.24 -1.07 -13.41
C ASN A 434 -27.83 -2.32 -14.09
N GLN A 435 -26.99 -3.11 -14.76
CA GLN A 435 -27.43 -4.31 -15.49
C GLN A 435 -26.75 -5.57 -14.94
N PRO A 436 -27.52 -6.62 -14.58
CA PRO A 436 -26.97 -7.93 -14.23
C PRO A 436 -26.13 -8.53 -15.39
N PRO A 437 -25.08 -9.31 -15.11
CA PRO A 437 -24.60 -9.71 -13.78
C PRO A 437 -23.70 -8.67 -13.09
N ASN A 438 -23.44 -7.52 -13.72
CA ASN A 438 -22.41 -6.57 -13.32
C ASN A 438 -23.00 -5.39 -12.52
N LEU A 439 -23.85 -5.68 -11.54
CA LEU A 439 -24.43 -4.65 -10.68
C LEU A 439 -23.32 -3.95 -9.85
N GLY A 440 -23.40 -2.62 -9.72
CA GLY A 440 -22.34 -1.80 -9.12
C GLY A 440 -22.73 -0.33 -8.96
N LEU A 441 -22.06 0.56 -9.71
CA LEU A 441 -22.37 2.00 -9.70
C LEU A 441 -23.83 2.24 -10.09
N GLY A 442 -24.56 2.99 -9.25
CA GLY A 442 -25.96 3.34 -9.50
C GLY A 442 -26.10 4.52 -10.46
N HIS A 443 -25.67 5.71 -10.04
CA HIS A 443 -25.76 6.92 -10.84
C HIS A 443 -24.79 7.98 -10.32
N ILE A 444 -24.63 9.06 -11.10
CA ILE A 444 -24.03 10.31 -10.64
C ILE A 444 -25.13 11.38 -10.54
N GLY A 445 -25.09 12.21 -9.49
CA GLY A 445 -26.12 13.21 -9.24
C GLY A 445 -25.67 14.64 -9.46
N PHE A 446 -26.53 15.44 -10.11
CA PHE A 446 -26.35 16.86 -10.34
C PHE A 446 -27.48 17.64 -9.69
N SER A 447 -27.12 18.61 -8.85
CA SER A 447 -28.07 19.59 -8.36
C SER A 447 -28.35 20.63 -9.46
N VAL A 448 -29.61 20.77 -9.87
CA VAL A 448 -30.04 21.74 -10.89
C VAL A 448 -31.06 22.73 -10.30
N PRO A 449 -31.08 24.00 -10.76
CA PRO A 449 -32.05 24.98 -10.28
C PRO A 449 -33.50 24.62 -10.65
N ASP A 450 -33.71 24.03 -11.83
CA ASP A 450 -35.03 23.65 -12.36
C ASP A 450 -34.92 22.31 -13.10
N VAL A 451 -35.44 21.24 -12.48
CA VAL A 451 -35.42 19.89 -13.05
C VAL A 451 -36.26 19.80 -14.33
N PRO A 452 -37.54 20.25 -14.37
CA PRO A 452 -38.32 20.26 -15.61
C PRO A 452 -37.59 20.88 -16.81
N LEU A 453 -37.01 22.06 -16.63
CA LEU A 453 -36.32 22.77 -17.71
C LEU A 453 -35.06 22.04 -18.14
N ALA A 454 -34.30 21.48 -17.19
CA ALA A 454 -33.12 20.67 -17.50
C ALA A 454 -33.49 19.39 -18.30
N VAL A 455 -34.55 18.68 -17.90
CA VAL A 455 -35.05 17.50 -18.60
C VAL A 455 -35.52 17.85 -20.01
N GLU A 456 -36.30 18.92 -20.17
CA GLU A 456 -36.77 19.37 -21.49
C GLU A 456 -35.60 19.73 -22.41
N ARG A 457 -34.62 20.47 -21.89
CA ARG A 457 -33.40 20.80 -22.63
C ARG A 457 -32.67 19.56 -23.11
N LEU A 458 -32.47 18.57 -22.24
CA LEU A 458 -31.77 17.33 -22.58
C LEU A 458 -32.56 16.49 -23.60
N ARG A 459 -33.88 16.36 -23.38
CA ARG A 459 -34.78 15.66 -24.31
C ARG A 459 -34.74 16.27 -25.71
N ASN A 460 -34.74 17.59 -25.81
CA ASN A 460 -34.67 18.31 -27.10
C ASN A 460 -33.35 18.07 -27.84
N HIS A 461 -32.29 17.62 -27.15
CA HIS A 461 -31.01 17.22 -27.74
C HIS A 461 -30.87 15.71 -27.89
N GLY A 462 -31.98 14.95 -27.81
CA GLY A 462 -32.01 13.51 -28.05
C GLY A 462 -31.50 12.65 -26.89
N VAL A 463 -31.35 13.21 -25.69
CA VAL A 463 -30.96 12.45 -24.50
C VAL A 463 -32.12 11.59 -24.01
N GLU A 464 -31.84 10.32 -23.71
CA GLU A 464 -32.83 9.39 -23.16
C GLU A 464 -33.19 9.75 -21.72
N VAL A 465 -34.48 10.00 -21.47
CA VAL A 465 -35.04 10.18 -20.13
C VAL A 465 -35.50 8.81 -19.62
N VAL A 466 -34.87 8.33 -18.55
CA VAL A 466 -35.16 7.01 -17.94
C VAL A 466 -36.31 7.11 -16.95
N LYS A 467 -36.38 8.23 -16.23
CA LYS A 467 -37.41 8.51 -15.25
C LYS A 467 -37.89 9.93 -15.40
N GLU A 468 -39.19 10.08 -15.60
CA GLU A 468 -39.87 11.37 -15.64
C GLU A 468 -40.06 11.97 -14.25
N LEU A 469 -40.24 13.29 -14.23
CA LEU A 469 -40.66 14.00 -13.02
C LEU A 469 -42.08 13.55 -12.64
N GLY A 470 -42.31 13.35 -11.34
CA GLY A 470 -43.59 12.85 -10.80
C GLY A 470 -43.77 11.34 -10.85
N ALA A 471 -42.90 10.61 -11.55
CA ALA A 471 -42.89 9.15 -11.54
C ALA A 471 -42.42 8.64 -10.17
N VAL A 472 -43.30 7.93 -9.45
CA VAL A 472 -43.10 7.47 -8.06
C VAL A 472 -43.42 5.99 -7.86
N SER A 473 -43.56 5.24 -8.95
CA SER A 473 -43.82 3.81 -8.86
C SER A 473 -42.56 3.05 -8.46
N ARG A 474 -42.74 1.81 -8.00
CA ARG A 474 -41.61 0.95 -7.67
C ARG A 474 -40.80 0.60 -8.92
N GLU A 475 -41.48 0.51 -10.05
CA GLU A 475 -40.94 0.20 -11.36
C GLU A 475 -40.02 1.33 -11.88
N ASP A 476 -40.23 2.56 -11.39
CA ASP A 476 -39.39 3.72 -11.72
C ASP A 476 -38.09 3.76 -10.91
N VAL A 477 -37.99 2.97 -9.84
CA VAL A 477 -36.77 2.83 -9.05
C VAL A 477 -35.87 1.81 -9.75
N PRO A 478 -34.56 2.06 -9.91
CA PRO A 478 -33.65 1.17 -10.62
C PRO A 478 -33.30 -0.09 -9.81
N LEU A 479 -34.31 -0.88 -9.43
CA LEU A 479 -34.18 -2.19 -8.82
C LEU A 479 -34.21 -3.26 -9.92
N SER A 480 -33.21 -4.13 -9.94
CA SER A 480 -33.10 -5.12 -11.02
C SER A 480 -34.13 -6.25 -10.88
N GLN A 481 -34.67 -6.73 -11.99
CA GLN A 481 -35.53 -7.93 -12.00
C GLN A 481 -34.79 -9.16 -11.45
N TRP A 482 -33.48 -9.23 -11.66
CA TRP A 482 -32.62 -10.29 -11.15
C TRP A 482 -32.57 -10.35 -9.61
N GLU A 483 -32.62 -9.21 -8.92
CA GLU A 483 -32.75 -9.17 -7.46
C GLU A 483 -34.17 -9.57 -7.03
N ALA A 484 -35.19 -9.12 -7.77
CA ALA A 484 -36.58 -9.47 -7.51
C ALA A 484 -36.85 -10.99 -7.63
N GLU A 485 -36.28 -11.66 -8.64
CA GLU A 485 -36.34 -13.12 -8.81
C GLU A 485 -35.78 -13.89 -7.61
N LYS A 486 -34.80 -13.30 -6.91
CA LYS A 486 -34.20 -13.83 -5.68
C LYS A 486 -34.96 -13.44 -4.42
N LYS A 487 -36.12 -12.81 -4.56
CA LYS A 487 -36.94 -12.25 -3.48
C LYS A 487 -36.22 -11.17 -2.66
N ILE A 488 -35.30 -10.45 -3.30
CA ILE A 488 -34.54 -9.35 -2.68
C ILE A 488 -35.20 -8.03 -3.06
N GLY A 489 -35.33 -7.13 -2.08
CA GLY A 489 -35.77 -5.75 -2.31
C GLY A 489 -37.24 -5.57 -2.65
N LEU A 490 -38.12 -6.58 -2.47
CA LEU A 490 -39.55 -6.59 -2.87
C LEU A 490 -40.50 -5.64 -2.09
N GLY A 491 -39.97 -4.75 -1.24
CA GLY A 491 -40.79 -3.85 -0.41
C GLY A 491 -41.45 -2.71 -1.19
N ASN A 492 -42.54 -2.18 -0.67
CA ASN A 492 -43.15 -0.96 -1.22
C ASN A 492 -42.28 0.27 -0.90
N LEU A 493 -42.32 1.28 -1.76
CA LEU A 493 -41.65 2.55 -1.50
C LEU A 493 -42.28 3.23 -0.30
N HIS A 494 -41.45 3.67 0.65
CA HIS A 494 -41.91 4.42 1.80
C HIS A 494 -42.53 5.76 1.34
N PRO A 495 -43.67 6.22 1.89
CA PRO A 495 -44.32 7.46 1.44
C PRO A 495 -43.41 8.69 1.45
N ALA A 496 -42.55 8.82 2.48
CA ALA A 496 -41.56 9.90 2.53
C ALA A 496 -40.53 9.84 1.40
N TYR A 497 -40.16 8.63 0.95
CA TYR A 497 -39.26 8.48 -0.19
C TYR A 497 -39.99 8.81 -1.50
N GLN A 498 -41.26 8.42 -1.65
CA GLN A 498 -42.06 8.77 -2.84
C GLN A 498 -42.16 10.28 -3.05
N HIS A 499 -42.32 11.05 -1.96
CA HIS A 499 -42.34 12.53 -2.02
C HIS A 499 -41.06 13.11 -2.63
N VAL A 500 -39.90 12.65 -2.15
CA VAL A 500 -38.60 13.10 -2.66
C VAL A 500 -38.35 12.58 -4.07
N PHE A 501 -38.63 11.30 -4.30
CA PHE A 501 -38.39 10.61 -5.56
C PHE A 501 -39.25 11.16 -6.71
N GLY A 502 -40.44 11.69 -6.41
CA GLY A 502 -41.28 12.37 -7.40
C GLY A 502 -40.67 13.67 -7.92
N GLN A 503 -39.70 14.26 -7.21
CA GLN A 503 -39.11 15.56 -7.54
C GLN A 503 -37.77 15.46 -8.28
N ILE A 504 -37.24 14.26 -8.46
CA ILE A 504 -36.00 14.00 -9.20
C ILE A 504 -36.32 13.40 -10.59
N ALA A 505 -35.37 13.51 -11.51
CA ALA A 505 -35.43 12.86 -12.82
C ALA A 505 -34.14 12.09 -13.09
N PHE A 506 -34.20 11.08 -13.95
CA PHE A 506 -33.02 10.35 -14.42
C PHE A 506 -32.92 10.41 -15.94
N VAL A 507 -31.72 10.67 -16.43
CA VAL A 507 -31.36 10.61 -17.85
C VAL A 507 -30.18 9.65 -18.06
N LYS A 508 -29.90 9.27 -19.30
CA LYS A 508 -28.66 8.55 -19.64
C LYS A 508 -27.66 9.44 -20.33
N ASP A 509 -26.39 9.28 -19.96
CA ASP A 509 -25.30 9.79 -20.78
C ASP A 509 -25.09 8.89 -22.04
N PRO A 510 -24.19 9.27 -22.97
CA PRO A 510 -23.98 8.52 -24.21
C PRO A 510 -23.48 7.08 -24.05
N ASP A 511 -22.91 6.73 -22.89
CA ASP A 511 -22.45 5.39 -22.56
C ASP A 511 -23.51 4.60 -21.77
N GLY A 512 -24.63 5.25 -21.41
CA GLY A 512 -25.76 4.66 -20.72
C GLY A 512 -25.69 4.79 -19.19
N TYR A 513 -24.70 5.51 -18.64
CA TYR A 513 -24.66 5.80 -17.21
C TYR A 513 -25.85 6.65 -16.82
N THR A 514 -26.47 6.29 -15.70
CA THR A 514 -27.62 7.02 -15.17
C THR A 514 -27.14 8.31 -14.51
N VAL A 515 -27.77 9.43 -14.87
CA VAL A 515 -27.51 10.76 -14.33
C VAL A 515 -28.77 11.25 -13.63
N GLU A 516 -28.67 11.50 -12.34
CA GLU A 516 -29.73 12.02 -11.50
C GLU A 516 -29.75 13.55 -11.56
N LEU A 517 -30.94 14.12 -11.79
CA LEU A 517 -31.18 15.55 -11.73
C LEU A 517 -32.00 15.85 -10.47
N VAL A 518 -31.36 16.52 -9.51
CA VAL A 518 -31.93 16.80 -8.20
C VAL A 518 -32.20 18.31 -8.10
N PRO A 519 -33.38 18.75 -7.66
CA PRO A 519 -33.63 20.17 -7.47
C PRO A 519 -32.78 20.70 -6.31
N GLN A 520 -32.21 21.89 -6.45
CA GLN A 520 -31.45 22.54 -5.36
C GLN A 520 -32.30 22.83 -4.10
N LYS A 521 -33.62 22.90 -4.26
CA LYS A 521 -34.60 23.01 -3.18
C LYS A 521 -35.72 22.02 -3.44
N LEU A 522 -35.95 21.10 -2.50
CA LEU A 522 -37.12 20.24 -2.53
C LEU A 522 -38.36 21.09 -2.23
N ARG A 523 -39.44 20.82 -2.96
CA ARG A 523 -40.77 21.35 -2.68
C ARG A 523 -41.32 20.61 -1.46
N GLU A 524 -41.92 21.37 -0.56
CA GLU A 524 -42.57 20.87 0.65
C GLU A 524 -43.72 19.93 0.33
#